data_AF-A0AAV5SFF0-F1
#
_entry.id   AF-A0AAV5SFF0-F1
#
_cell.length_a   1.000
_cell.length_b   1.000
_cell.length_c   1.000
_cell.angle_alpha   90.00
_cell.angle_beta   90.00
_cell.angle_gamma   90.00
#
_symmetry.space_group_name_H-M   'P 1'
#
loop_
_entity.id
_entity.type
_entity.pdbx_description
1 polymer ?
#
loop_
_entity_poly.entity_id
_entity_poly.type
_entity_poly.pdbx_seq_one_letter_code
_entity_poly.pdbx_strand_id
1 'polypeptide(L)'
;AHSQGRQNLGENLYTMWSSNKVSFTGMGKKASDSWEKEFQDFGWSDVKLTPAGFSSGIGHATQMAWAKSTKLGCGMKLCDGDKKVLVVCQYRDAGNFINQNIYDRK
;
A
#
# COMPACT_ATOMS: atom_id res chain seq x y z
N ALA A 1 -0.61 5.58 11.75
CA ALA A 1 -0.82 7.03 11.60
C ALA A 1 -1.02 7.30 10.13
N HIS A 2 -2.16 7.86 9.74
CA HIS A 2 -2.45 8.24 8.36
C HIS A 2 -2.38 9.76 8.21
N SER A 3 -2.06 10.27 7.02
CA SER A 3 -2.04 11.73 6.78
C SER A 3 -3.46 12.35 6.86
N GLN A 4 -3.55 13.61 7.30
CA GLN A 4 -4.80 14.38 7.40
C GLN A 4 -4.97 15.27 6.16
N GLY A 5 -6.22 15.61 5.79
CA GLY A 5 -6.49 16.55 4.69
C GLY A 5 -6.21 16.03 3.27
N ARG A 6 -6.16 14.71 3.09
CA ARG A 6 -5.94 14.04 1.80
C ARG A 6 -7.21 14.06 0.94
N GLN A 7 -7.44 15.13 0.18
CA GLN A 7 -8.53 15.12 -0.80
C GLN A 7 -8.22 14.14 -1.94
N ASN A 8 -8.95 13.03 -1.97
CA ASN A 8 -8.87 11.99 -3.00
C ASN A 8 -7.46 11.39 -3.18
N LEU A 9 -6.82 11.02 -2.06
CA LEU A 9 -5.57 10.25 -2.08
C LEU A 9 -5.75 8.91 -1.33
N GLY A 10 -5.34 7.82 -1.98
CA GLY A 10 -5.10 6.54 -1.32
C GLY A 10 -3.78 6.55 -0.55
N GLU A 11 -3.56 5.59 0.34
CA GLU A 11 -2.31 5.51 1.11
C GLU A 11 -1.97 4.09 1.54
N ASN A 12 -0.73 3.69 1.28
CA ASN A 12 -0.14 2.47 1.81
C ASN A 12 0.95 2.80 2.82
N LEU A 13 1.02 2.02 3.91
CA LEU A 13 2.06 2.16 4.93
C LEU A 13 2.82 0.86 5.08
N TYR A 14 4.12 0.98 5.32
CA TYR A 14 4.99 -0.12 5.68
C TYR A 14 5.90 0.32 6.81
N THR A 15 6.08 -0.56 7.80
CA THR A 15 7.05 -0.34 8.87
C THR A 15 7.87 -1.60 9.10
N MET A 16 9.15 -1.40 9.40
CA MET A 16 10.07 -2.48 9.73
C MET A 16 10.91 -2.05 10.91
N TRP A 17 11.07 -2.95 11.88
CA TRP A 17 11.96 -2.82 13.02
C TRP A 17 13.20 -3.69 12.85
N SER A 18 14.31 -3.25 13.41
CA SER A 18 15.54 -4.02 13.49
C SER A 18 16.30 -3.70 14.78
N SER A 19 17.02 -4.69 15.30
CA SER A 19 17.96 -4.46 16.42
C SER A 19 19.16 -3.60 15.98
N ASN A 20 19.51 -3.67 14.70
CA ASN A 20 20.59 -2.88 14.08
C ASN A 20 20.03 -1.63 13.40
N LYS A 21 20.91 -0.65 13.14
CA LYS A 21 20.52 0.52 12.35
C LYS A 21 20.18 0.10 10.91
N VAL A 22 19.10 0.66 10.39
CA VAL A 22 18.65 0.46 9.01
C VAL A 22 18.91 1.73 8.19
N SER A 23 19.11 1.57 6.89
CA SER A 23 19.19 2.67 5.93
C SER A 23 17.97 2.67 5.01
N PHE A 24 17.78 3.74 4.25
CA PHE A 24 16.70 3.82 3.27
C PHE A 24 16.86 2.86 2.09
N THR A 25 18.09 2.39 1.83
CA THR A 25 18.40 1.57 0.66
C THR A 25 17.56 0.30 0.64
N GLY A 26 16.78 0.13 -0.42
CA GLY A 26 15.92 -1.03 -0.63
C GLY A 26 14.60 -1.04 0.17
N MET A 27 14.35 -0.06 1.05
CA MET A 27 13.12 -0.05 1.85
C MET A 27 11.86 0.19 1.02
N GLY A 28 11.95 0.99 -0.05
CA GLY A 28 10.85 1.16 -1.01
C GLY A 28 10.48 -0.15 -1.72
N LYS A 29 11.48 -0.95 -2.10
CA LYS A 29 11.25 -2.28 -2.69
C LYS A 29 10.61 -3.22 -1.67
N LYS A 30 11.16 -3.31 -0.45
CA LYS A 30 10.60 -4.16 0.61
C LYS A 30 9.15 -3.81 0.94
N ALA A 31 8.82 -2.52 0.99
CA ALA A 31 7.45 -2.05 1.18
C ALA A 31 6.55 -2.51 0.01
N SER A 32 6.99 -2.28 -1.23
CA SER A 32 6.23 -2.66 -2.43
C SER A 32 6.03 -4.18 -2.53
N ASP A 33 7.07 -4.96 -2.29
CA ASP A 33 7.02 -6.43 -2.27
C ASP A 33 6.05 -6.91 -1.16
N SER A 34 6.10 -6.30 0.03
CA SER A 34 5.22 -6.67 1.15
C SER A 34 3.76 -6.39 0.86
N TRP A 35 3.45 -5.28 0.17
CA TRP A 35 2.09 -4.94 -0.20
C TRP A 35 1.59 -5.84 -1.34
N GLU A 36 2.42 -6.12 -2.35
CA GLU A 36 2.05 -7.01 -3.46
C GLU A 36 1.78 -8.44 -2.98
N LYS A 37 2.58 -8.93 -2.02
CA LYS A 37 2.48 -10.28 -1.44
C LYS A 37 1.10 -10.61 -0.85
N GLU A 38 0.29 -9.59 -0.51
CA GLU A 38 -1.06 -9.81 0.00
C GLU A 38 -1.93 -10.62 -0.97
N PHE A 39 -1.73 -10.47 -2.28
CA PHE A 39 -2.48 -11.27 -3.26
C PHE A 39 -2.15 -12.76 -3.19
N GLN A 40 -0.90 -13.10 -2.90
CA GLN A 40 -0.44 -14.48 -2.74
C GLN A 40 -0.90 -15.06 -1.38
N ASP A 41 -0.92 -14.23 -0.34
CA ASP A 41 -1.24 -14.68 1.02
C ASP A 41 -2.75 -14.85 1.25
N PHE A 42 -3.57 -13.95 0.69
CA PHE A 42 -5.01 -13.92 0.95
C PHE A 42 -5.87 -14.26 -0.27
N GLY A 43 -5.26 -14.33 -1.45
CA GLY A 43 -5.95 -14.62 -2.70
C GLY A 43 -6.76 -13.44 -3.24
N TRP A 44 -7.03 -13.49 -4.54
CA TRP A 44 -7.81 -12.49 -5.24
C TRP A 44 -8.54 -13.11 -6.44
N SER A 45 -9.81 -13.42 -6.25
CA SER A 45 -10.60 -14.23 -7.19
C SER A 45 -11.40 -13.41 -8.22
N ASP A 46 -11.62 -12.13 -7.98
CA ASP A 46 -12.42 -11.26 -8.84
C ASP A 46 -11.85 -9.83 -8.85
N VAL A 47 -11.75 -9.22 -10.04
CA VAL A 47 -11.38 -7.80 -10.21
C VAL A 47 -12.25 -6.84 -9.39
N LYS A 48 -13.49 -7.21 -9.05
CA LYS A 48 -14.37 -6.40 -8.22
C LYS A 48 -13.95 -6.51 -6.76
N LEU A 49 -13.61 -5.37 -6.15
CA LEU A 49 -13.30 -5.30 -4.73
C LEU A 49 -14.58 -5.43 -3.91
N THR A 50 -14.82 -6.63 -3.37
CA THR A 50 -15.95 -6.89 -2.46
C THR A 50 -15.62 -6.48 -1.02
N PRO A 51 -16.63 -6.27 -0.15
CA PRO A 51 -16.39 -6.04 1.28
C PRO A 51 -15.58 -7.18 1.94
N ALA A 52 -15.84 -8.43 1.55
CA ALA A 52 -15.14 -9.60 2.03
C ALA A 52 -13.68 -9.62 1.53
N GLY A 53 -13.47 -9.30 0.24
CA GLY A 53 -12.13 -9.15 -0.33
C GLY A 53 -11.33 -8.06 0.37
N PHE A 54 -11.88 -6.87 0.56
CA PHE A 54 -11.16 -5.80 1.26
C PHE A 54 -10.80 -6.19 2.72
N SER A 55 -11.73 -6.86 3.40
CA SER A 55 -11.52 -7.34 4.78
C SER A 55 -10.53 -8.50 4.90
N SER A 56 -10.13 -9.14 3.79
CA SER A 56 -9.16 -10.25 3.83
C SER A 56 -7.72 -9.78 4.05
N GLY A 57 -7.45 -8.49 3.84
CA GLY A 57 -6.12 -7.90 4.01
C GLY A 57 -5.39 -7.54 2.72
N ILE A 58 -6.04 -7.64 1.55
CA ILE A 58 -5.44 -7.26 0.24
C ILE A 58 -5.43 -5.76 -0.06
N GLY A 59 -5.73 -4.91 0.93
CA GLY A 59 -5.99 -3.48 0.71
C GLY A 59 -4.80 -2.72 0.14
N HIS A 60 -3.56 -3.09 0.50
CA HIS A 60 -2.40 -2.41 -0.06
C HIS A 60 -2.15 -2.86 -1.50
N ALA A 61 -2.28 -4.16 -1.76
CA ALA A 61 -2.15 -4.73 -3.10
C ALA A 61 -3.18 -4.16 -4.08
N THR A 62 -4.45 -4.06 -3.66
CA THR A 62 -5.52 -3.53 -4.52
C THR A 62 -5.33 -2.05 -4.82
N GLN A 63 -4.77 -1.27 -3.89
CA GLN A 63 -4.42 0.13 -4.15
C GLN A 63 -3.26 0.23 -5.15
N MET A 64 -2.25 -0.65 -5.07
CA MET A 64 -1.16 -0.69 -6.05
C MET A 64 -1.65 -1.02 -7.47
N ALA A 65 -2.62 -1.92 -7.58
CA ALA A 65 -3.19 -2.36 -8.85
C ALA A 65 -4.35 -1.49 -9.36
N TRP A 66 -4.72 -0.43 -8.65
CA TRP A 66 -5.91 0.36 -8.96
C TRP A 66 -5.73 1.20 -10.23
N ALA A 67 -6.42 0.83 -11.31
CA ALA A 67 -6.20 1.39 -12.65
C ALA A 67 -6.42 2.91 -12.73
N LYS A 68 -7.34 3.45 -11.92
CA LYS A 68 -7.63 4.89 -11.89
C LYS A 68 -6.55 5.70 -11.16
N SER A 69 -5.71 5.05 -10.35
CA SER A 69 -4.67 5.73 -9.58
C SER A 69 -3.42 5.96 -10.42
N THR A 70 -3.32 7.15 -11.04
CA THR A 70 -2.28 7.42 -12.07
C THR A 70 -1.05 8.15 -11.57
N LYS A 71 -1.06 8.67 -10.33
CA LYS A 71 0.12 9.34 -9.75
C LYS A 71 0.45 8.73 -8.40
N LEU A 72 1.75 8.59 -8.15
CA LEU A 72 2.30 8.01 -6.93
C LEU A 72 3.35 8.96 -6.36
N GLY A 73 3.32 9.15 -5.04
CA GLY A 73 4.38 9.82 -4.30
C GLY A 73 4.66 9.08 -3.00
N CYS A 74 5.93 8.83 -2.70
CA CYS A 74 6.33 8.09 -1.50
C CYS A 74 7.33 8.88 -0.66
N GLY A 75 7.24 8.73 0.65
CA GLY A 75 8.16 9.28 1.63
C GLY A 75 8.64 8.20 2.60
N MET A 76 9.87 8.33 3.07
CA MET A 76 10.46 7.41 4.04
C MET A 76 11.07 8.18 5.20
N LYS A 77 10.95 7.63 6.40
CA LYS A 77 11.55 8.20 7.62
C LYS A 77 12.20 7.11 8.46
N LEU A 78 13.43 7.36 8.91
CA LEU A 78 14.07 6.61 9.98
C LEU A 78 13.59 7.14 11.34
N CYS A 79 13.24 6.22 12.21
CA CYS A 79 12.68 6.46 13.54
C CYS A 79 13.48 5.66 14.58
N ASP A 80 13.27 5.97 15.86
CA ASP A 80 13.78 5.18 16.98
C ASP A 80 15.30 4.94 16.94
N GLY A 81 16.06 6.00 16.65
CA GLY A 81 17.53 5.93 16.54
C GLY A 81 18.02 5.11 15.34
N ASP A 82 17.32 5.21 14.21
CA ASP A 82 17.53 4.48 12.96
C ASP A 82 17.25 2.98 13.05
N LYS A 83 16.51 2.51 14.07
CA LYS A 83 16.14 1.10 14.24
C LYS A 83 14.77 0.75 13.69
N LYS A 84 14.03 1.76 13.24
CA LYS A 84 12.74 1.61 12.60
C LYS A 84 12.71 2.44 11.32
N VAL A 85 12.11 1.89 10.28
CA VAL A 85 11.73 2.67 9.09
C VAL A 85 10.21 2.72 8.97
N LEU A 86 9.71 3.88 8.55
CA LEU A 86 8.35 4.08 8.08
C LEU A 86 8.41 4.47 6.62
N VAL A 87 7.73 3.71 5.77
CA VAL A 87 7.51 4.03 4.35
C VAL A 87 6.03 4.34 4.18
N VAL A 88 5.74 5.46 3.51
CA VAL A 88 4.37 5.88 3.19
C VAL A 88 4.32 6.18 1.71
N CYS A 89 3.35 5.61 1.01
CA CYS A 89 3.06 5.95 -0.39
C CYS A 89 1.63 6.46 -0.49
N GLN A 90 1.44 7.56 -1.22
CA GLN A 90 0.14 8.13 -1.52
C GLN A 90 -0.17 8.03 -3.01
N TYR A 91 -1.41 7.71 -3.32
CA TYR A 91 -1.91 7.46 -4.66
C TYR A 91 -2.92 8.54 -5.02
N ARG A 92 -2.68 9.31 -6.09
CA ARG A 92 -3.67 10.27 -6.59
C ARG A 92 -4.80 9.53 -7.27
N ASP A 93 -6.01 9.96 -6.98
CA ASP A 93 -7.25 9.26 -7.28
C ASP A 93 -7.30 7.99 -6.45
N ALA A 94 -7.91 8.08 -5.28
CA ALA A 94 -7.92 7.01 -4.30
C ALA A 94 -8.47 5.72 -4.90
N GLY A 95 -7.85 4.60 -4.55
CA GLY A 95 -8.36 3.29 -4.88
C GLY A 95 -9.26 2.75 -3.79
N ASN A 96 -9.41 1.42 -3.79
CA ASN A 96 -10.09 0.67 -2.74
C ASN A 96 -11.56 1.10 -2.51
N PHE A 97 -12.22 1.62 -3.54
CA PHE A 97 -13.66 1.84 -3.48
C PHE A 97 -14.39 0.51 -3.53
N ILE A 98 -15.02 0.15 -2.41
CA ILE A 98 -15.81 -1.08 -2.28
C ILE A 98 -16.89 -1.11 -3.37
N ASN A 99 -17.09 -2.30 -3.94
CA ASN A 99 -17.98 -2.59 -5.07
C ASN A 99 -17.55 -2.00 -6.42
N GLN A 100 -16.34 -1.44 -6.56
CA GLN A 100 -15.75 -1.09 -7.85
C GLN A 100 -14.72 -2.11 -8.31
N ASN A 101 -14.46 -2.13 -9.62
CA ASN A 101 -13.38 -2.93 -10.20
C ASN A 101 -12.03 -2.27 -9.95
N ILE A 102 -11.03 -3.07 -9.58
CA ILE A 102 -9.63 -2.66 -9.41
C ILE A 102 -9.05 -2.21 -10.75
N TYR A 103 -9.35 -2.95 -11.82
CA TYR A 103 -9.07 -2.59 -13.21
C TYR A 103 -10.17 -3.15 -14.13
N ASP A 104 -10.23 -2.66 -15.37
CA ASP A 104 -11.18 -3.16 -16.37
C ASP A 104 -10.72 -4.51 -16.94
N ARG A 105 -11.62 -5.51 -16.94
CA ARG A 105 -11.38 -6.77 -17.66
C ARG A 105 -11.33 -6.47 -19.14
N LYS A 106 -10.27 -6.91 -19.82
CA LYS A 106 -10.21 -6.91 -21.28
C LYS A 106 -11.13 -7.99 -21.86
#